data_AF-X1C5R9-F1
#
_entry.id   AF-X1C5R9-F1
#
_cell.length_a   1.000
_cell.length_b   1.000
_cell.length_c   1.000
_cell.angle_alpha   90.00
_cell.angle_beta   90.00
_cell.angle_gamma   90.00
#
_symmetry.space_group_name_H-M   'P 1'
#
loop_
_entity.id
_entity.type
_entity.pdbx_description
1 polymer ?
#
loop_
_entity_poly.entity_id
_entity_poly.type
_entity_poly.pdbx_seq_one_letter_code
_entity_poly.pdbx_strand_id
1 'polypeptide(L)'
;MDKYEISAFDDKIMQAFITKTKQSEAVIGELEQNIKIKEAELEYVAKLYDDDKKLLTLELENAIQKFTILEGKFNEVKLSKDDELGILNNKIDELNTAKDEEINSLKLEISDRDEEINNSKTKIADLNNKLSSRDKEVSELNKELSKIEELSEEIKIKEKLIEEQSTTIKEIEAELNELKSPEILTADTTSGDRLICAKCGAAGKDIKTIEDKSKPLSYVGNIPMYAKYKVCKKCGNQF
;
A
#
# COMPACT_ATOMS: atom_id res chain seq x y z
N MET A 1 -122.28 -67.22 83.38
CA MET A 1 -120.98 -66.81 83.94
C MET A 1 -121.22 -66.30 85.33
N ASP A 2 -120.69 -67.01 86.32
CA ASP A 2 -120.72 -66.57 87.71
C ASP A 2 -119.88 -65.28 87.85
N LYS A 3 -120.28 -64.38 88.75
CA LYS A 3 -119.58 -63.10 89.00
C LYS A 3 -118.07 -63.26 89.24
N TYR A 4 -117.64 -64.45 89.69
CA TYR A 4 -116.25 -64.81 89.93
C TYR A 4 -115.43 -64.99 88.63
N GLU A 5 -116.04 -65.51 87.55
CA GLU A 5 -115.37 -65.70 86.26
C GLU A 5 -115.14 -64.37 85.53
N ILE A 6 -116.05 -63.42 85.68
CA ILE A 6 -115.93 -62.06 85.12
C ILE A 6 -114.78 -61.31 85.80
N SER A 7 -114.68 -61.38 87.13
CA SER A 7 -113.59 -60.77 87.91
C SER A 7 -112.21 -61.31 87.50
N ALA A 8 -112.07 -62.62 87.32
CA ALA A 8 -110.81 -63.24 86.93
C ALA A 8 -110.38 -62.91 85.48
N PHE A 9 -111.35 -62.62 84.60
CA PHE A 9 -111.08 -62.16 83.23
C PHE A 9 -110.60 -60.71 83.20
N ASP A 10 -111.26 -59.83 83.96
CA ASP A 10 -110.87 -58.43 84.10
C ASP A 10 -109.46 -58.29 84.70
N ASP A 11 -109.11 -59.12 85.69
CA ASP A 11 -107.76 -59.17 86.27
C ASP A 11 -106.69 -59.60 85.25
N LYS A 12 -106.98 -60.57 84.38
CA LYS A 12 -106.06 -61.00 83.31
C LYS A 12 -105.83 -59.91 82.28
N ILE A 13 -106.89 -59.18 81.91
CA ILE A 13 -106.79 -58.03 81.00
C ILE A 13 -105.94 -56.94 81.64
N MET A 14 -106.20 -56.61 82.92
CA MET A 14 -105.45 -55.59 83.64
C MET A 14 -103.96 -55.97 83.77
N GLN A 15 -103.65 -57.23 84.08
CA GLN A 15 -102.26 -57.72 84.13
C GLN A 15 -101.57 -57.69 82.76
N ALA A 16 -102.28 -57.97 81.67
CA ALA A 16 -101.75 -57.86 80.32
C ALA A 16 -101.46 -56.40 79.94
N PHE A 17 -102.34 -55.46 80.31
CA PHE A 17 -102.09 -54.03 80.15
C PHE A 17 -100.89 -53.57 80.96
N ILE A 18 -100.80 -53.93 82.24
CA ILE A 18 -99.65 -53.60 83.09
C ILE A 18 -98.35 -54.13 82.50
N THR A 19 -98.35 -55.37 82.00
CA THR A 19 -97.17 -55.98 81.38
C THR A 19 -96.76 -55.24 80.12
N LYS A 20 -97.72 -54.90 79.26
CA LYS A 20 -97.46 -54.13 78.03
C LYS A 20 -96.99 -52.71 78.32
N THR A 21 -97.55 -52.06 79.34
CA THR A 21 -97.09 -50.74 79.81
C THR A 21 -95.65 -50.81 80.28
N LYS A 22 -95.30 -51.79 81.14
CA LYS A 22 -93.91 -52.00 81.59
C LYS A 22 -92.95 -52.27 80.43
N GLN A 23 -93.37 -53.09 79.45
CA GLN A 23 -92.59 -53.34 78.24
C GLN A 23 -92.38 -52.05 77.43
N SER A 24 -93.42 -51.23 77.26
CA SER A 24 -93.29 -49.95 76.55
C SER A 24 -92.42 -48.95 77.30
N GLU A 25 -92.49 -48.89 78.63
CA GLU A 25 -91.63 -48.05 79.46
C GLU A 25 -90.17 -48.45 79.33
N ALA A 26 -89.88 -49.76 79.33
CA ALA A 26 -88.52 -50.27 79.10
C ALA A 26 -87.98 -49.87 77.73
N VAL A 27 -88.78 -50.03 76.66
CA VAL A 27 -88.40 -49.63 75.30
C VAL A 27 -88.18 -48.11 75.20
N ILE A 28 -89.04 -47.30 75.83
CA ILE A 28 -88.87 -45.85 75.87
C ILE A 28 -87.55 -45.48 76.57
N GLY A 29 -87.25 -46.10 77.71
CA GLY A 29 -85.99 -45.87 78.42
C GLY A 29 -84.75 -46.23 77.59
N GLU A 30 -84.78 -47.35 76.87
CA GLU A 30 -83.72 -47.74 75.94
C GLU A 30 -83.57 -46.73 74.79
N LEU A 31 -84.68 -46.28 74.21
CA LEU A 31 -84.67 -45.28 73.13
C LEU A 31 -84.14 -43.92 73.61
N GLU A 32 -84.51 -43.47 74.80
CA GLU A 32 -83.98 -42.24 75.40
C GLU A 32 -82.47 -42.33 75.65
N GLN A 33 -81.98 -43.47 76.13
CA GLN A 33 -80.55 -43.70 76.29
C GLN A 33 -79.82 -43.69 74.95
N ASN A 34 -80.40 -44.34 73.93
CA ASN A 34 -79.84 -44.36 72.57
C ASN A 34 -79.80 -42.95 71.96
N ILE A 35 -80.85 -42.14 72.15
CA ILE A 35 -80.88 -40.74 71.69
C ILE A 35 -79.76 -39.94 72.36
N LYS A 36 -79.59 -40.03 73.68
CA LYS A 36 -78.52 -39.33 74.41
C LYS A 36 -77.13 -39.72 73.91
N ILE A 37 -76.91 -41.01 73.62
CA ILE A 37 -75.64 -41.48 73.04
C ILE A 37 -75.42 -40.87 71.65
N LYS A 38 -76.45 -40.87 70.80
CA LYS A 38 -76.36 -40.30 69.45
C LYS A 38 -76.16 -38.79 69.44
N GLU A 39 -76.76 -38.06 70.38
CA GLU A 39 -76.51 -36.63 70.57
C GLU A 39 -75.04 -36.37 70.94
N ALA A 40 -74.49 -37.15 71.87
CA ALA A 40 -73.08 -37.03 72.27
C ALA A 40 -72.11 -37.40 71.12
N GLU A 41 -72.41 -38.47 70.36
CA GLU A 41 -71.64 -38.83 69.16
C GLU A 41 -71.66 -37.71 68.11
N LEU A 42 -72.82 -37.11 67.86
CA LEU A 42 -72.98 -36.03 66.90
C LEU A 42 -72.23 -34.76 67.35
N GLU A 43 -72.29 -34.42 68.63
CA GLU A 43 -71.51 -33.31 69.19
C GLU A 43 -70.00 -33.56 69.05
N TYR A 44 -69.54 -34.79 69.27
CA TYR A 44 -68.13 -35.14 69.09
C TYR A 44 -67.69 -35.00 67.63
N VAL A 45 -68.47 -35.52 66.68
CA VAL A 45 -68.18 -35.41 65.25
C VAL A 45 -68.19 -33.94 64.79
N ALA A 46 -69.12 -33.12 65.29
CA ALA A 46 -69.16 -31.69 64.98
C ALA A 46 -67.88 -30.97 65.44
N LYS A 47 -67.37 -31.29 66.63
CA LYS A 47 -66.11 -30.73 67.14
C LYS A 47 -64.91 -31.14 66.27
N LEU A 48 -64.81 -32.42 65.90
CA LEU A 48 -63.76 -32.90 65.00
C LEU A 48 -63.79 -32.16 63.66
N TYR A 49 -64.97 -31.99 63.07
CA TYR A 49 -65.12 -31.26 61.81
C TYR A 49 -64.69 -29.79 61.94
N ASP A 50 -65.06 -29.12 63.02
CA ASP A 50 -64.67 -27.73 63.26
C ASP A 50 -63.15 -27.59 63.46
N ASP A 51 -62.51 -28.54 64.13
CA ASP A 51 -61.06 -28.53 64.36
C ASP A 51 -60.29 -28.84 63.07
N ASP A 52 -60.72 -29.80 62.27
CA ASP A 52 -60.16 -30.08 60.94
C ASP A 52 -60.31 -28.86 60.02
N LYS A 53 -61.47 -28.20 60.05
CA LYS A 53 -61.72 -26.98 59.27
C LYS A 53 -60.79 -25.84 59.69
N LYS A 54 -60.56 -25.64 60.99
CA LYS A 54 -59.61 -24.63 61.49
C LYS A 54 -58.19 -24.95 61.06
N LEU A 55 -57.77 -26.21 61.16
CA LEU A 55 -56.45 -26.65 60.74
C LEU A 55 -56.23 -26.39 59.25
N LEU A 56 -57.18 -26.78 58.41
CA LEU A 56 -57.11 -26.56 56.96
C LEU A 56 -57.08 -25.07 56.60
N THR A 57 -57.82 -24.24 57.34
CA THR A 57 -57.81 -22.78 57.17
C THR A 57 -56.42 -22.21 57.47
N LEU A 58 -55.80 -22.65 58.56
CA LEU A 58 -54.46 -22.21 58.95
C LEU A 58 -53.39 -22.66 57.93
N GLU A 59 -53.50 -23.89 57.41
CA GLU A 59 -52.61 -24.39 56.36
C GLU A 59 -52.74 -23.57 55.07
N LEU A 60 -53.97 -23.21 54.69
CA LEU A 60 -54.23 -22.37 53.52
C LEU A 60 -53.66 -20.96 53.68
N GLU A 61 -53.87 -20.33 54.84
CA GLU A 61 -53.30 -19.02 55.15
C GLU A 61 -51.76 -19.03 55.09
N ASN A 62 -51.14 -20.07 55.65
CA ASN A 62 -49.69 -20.26 55.59
C ASN A 62 -49.20 -20.45 54.14
N ALA A 63 -49.95 -21.18 53.31
CA ALA A 63 -49.61 -21.37 51.90
C ALA A 63 -49.71 -20.05 51.12
N ILE A 64 -50.75 -19.25 51.37
CA ILE A 64 -50.93 -17.92 50.77
C ILE A 64 -49.77 -17.01 51.14
N GLN A 65 -49.39 -16.94 52.42
CA GLN A 65 -48.26 -16.13 52.87
C GLN A 65 -46.95 -16.53 52.19
N LYS A 66 -46.68 -17.84 52.08
CA LYS A 66 -45.50 -18.34 51.35
C LYS A 66 -45.52 -17.94 49.88
N PHE A 67 -46.68 -18.02 49.23
CA PHE A 67 -46.83 -17.62 47.83
C PHE A 67 -46.55 -16.13 47.64
N THR A 68 -47.11 -15.27 48.49
CA THR A 68 -46.88 -13.81 48.44
C THR A 68 -45.39 -13.46 48.60
N ILE A 69 -44.68 -14.13 49.52
CA ILE A 69 -43.24 -13.92 49.70
C ILE A 69 -42.46 -14.36 48.45
N LEU A 70 -42.81 -15.49 47.86
CA LEU A 70 -42.15 -16.00 46.65
C LEU A 70 -42.40 -15.08 45.45
N GLU A 71 -43.61 -14.56 45.29
CA GLU A 71 -43.95 -13.60 44.24
C GLU A 71 -43.15 -12.30 44.38
N GLY A 72 -42.99 -11.78 45.60
CA GLY A 72 -42.13 -10.64 45.87
C GLY A 72 -40.68 -10.91 45.45
N LYS A 73 -40.09 -12.02 45.90
CA LYS A 73 -38.73 -12.42 45.53
C LYS A 73 -38.56 -12.62 44.03
N PHE A 74 -39.57 -13.18 43.36
CA PHE A 74 -39.54 -13.37 41.92
C PHE A 74 -39.48 -12.02 41.18
N ASN A 75 -40.29 -11.06 41.60
CA ASN A 75 -40.30 -9.72 41.02
C ASN A 75 -38.98 -8.97 41.27
N GLU A 76 -38.40 -9.08 42.46
CA GLU A 76 -37.08 -8.51 42.77
C GLU A 76 -35.99 -9.09 41.86
N VAL A 77 -35.92 -10.42 41.72
CA VAL A 77 -34.94 -11.08 40.84
C VAL A 77 -35.16 -10.69 39.38
N LYS A 78 -36.41 -10.56 38.95
CA LYS A 78 -36.74 -10.13 37.59
C LYS A 78 -36.24 -8.71 37.31
N LEU A 79 -36.56 -7.76 38.19
CA LEU A 79 -36.10 -6.37 38.06
C LEU A 79 -34.56 -6.28 38.06
N SER A 80 -33.90 -6.98 38.98
CA SER A 80 -32.44 -7.01 39.05
C SER A 80 -31.82 -7.53 37.74
N LYS A 81 -32.41 -8.56 37.13
CA LYS A 81 -31.93 -9.09 35.84
C LYS A 81 -32.17 -8.12 34.68
N ASP A 82 -33.33 -7.45 34.67
CA ASP A 82 -33.65 -6.47 33.63
C ASP A 82 -32.67 -5.27 33.70
N ASP A 83 -32.30 -4.83 34.91
CA ASP A 83 -31.28 -3.79 35.12
C ASP A 83 -29.89 -4.24 34.66
N GLU A 84 -29.46 -5.46 35.03
CA GLU A 84 -28.18 -6.04 34.58
C GLU A 84 -28.11 -6.16 33.05
N LEU A 85 -29.19 -6.60 32.41
CA LEU A 85 -29.28 -6.67 30.95
C LEU A 85 -29.20 -5.29 30.30
N GLY A 86 -29.84 -4.27 30.90
CA GLY A 86 -29.73 -2.89 30.46
C GLY A 86 -28.29 -2.38 30.49
N ILE A 87 -27.57 -2.63 31.59
CA ILE A 87 -26.17 -2.25 31.75
C ILE A 87 -25.28 -2.95 30.72
N LEU A 88 -25.47 -4.26 30.52
CA LEU A 88 -24.70 -5.04 29.56
C LEU A 88 -24.92 -4.58 28.13
N ASN A 89 -26.17 -4.30 27.73
CA ASN A 89 -26.48 -3.79 26.39
C ASN A 89 -25.84 -2.42 26.14
N ASN A 90 -25.94 -1.50 27.10
CA ASN A 90 -25.24 -0.20 27.00
C ASN A 90 -23.73 -0.40 26.85
N LYS A 91 -23.14 -1.36 27.56
CA LYS A 91 -21.70 -1.62 27.46
C LYS A 91 -21.30 -2.19 26.10
N ILE A 92 -22.13 -3.04 25.52
CA ILE A 92 -21.94 -3.56 24.16
C ILE A 92 -21.99 -2.41 23.15
N ASP A 93 -22.94 -1.50 23.27
CA ASP A 93 -23.08 -0.35 22.36
C ASP A 93 -21.89 0.62 22.45
N GLU A 94 -21.42 0.91 23.67
CA GLU A 94 -20.19 1.69 23.89
C GLU A 94 -18.98 1.03 23.21
N LEU A 95 -18.78 -0.27 23.41
CA LEU A 95 -17.65 -1.00 22.84
C LEU A 95 -17.71 -1.07 21.32
N ASN A 96 -18.90 -1.25 20.74
CA ASN A 96 -19.08 -1.25 19.30
C ASN A 96 -18.76 0.12 18.70
N THR A 97 -19.25 1.19 19.33
CA THR A 97 -18.97 2.57 18.88
C THR A 97 -17.47 2.86 18.93
N ALA A 98 -16.80 2.57 20.05
CA ALA A 98 -15.37 2.79 20.19
C ALA A 98 -14.54 1.98 19.16
N LYS A 99 -14.94 0.73 18.91
CA LYS A 99 -14.28 -0.12 17.91
C LYS A 99 -14.47 0.41 16.49
N ASP A 100 -15.66 0.90 16.15
CA ASP A 100 -15.93 1.46 14.83
C ASP A 100 -15.16 2.76 14.60
N GLU A 101 -15.02 3.61 15.64
CA GLU A 101 -14.17 4.80 15.60
C GLU A 101 -12.70 4.45 15.38
N GLU A 102 -12.17 3.46 16.12
CA GLU A 102 -10.77 3.00 15.97
C GLU A 102 -10.52 2.42 14.57
N ILE A 103 -11.43 1.58 14.07
CA ILE A 103 -11.34 1.02 12.71
C ILE A 103 -11.31 2.12 11.65
N ASN A 104 -12.14 3.15 11.79
CA ASN A 104 -12.16 4.25 10.84
C ASN A 104 -10.88 5.09 10.92
N SER A 105 -10.34 5.33 12.13
CA SER A 105 -9.05 6.00 12.31
C SER A 105 -7.92 5.23 11.62
N LEU A 106 -7.82 3.91 11.86
CA LEU A 106 -6.79 3.07 11.26
C LEU A 106 -6.92 2.99 9.72
N LYS A 107 -8.14 3.00 9.18
CA LYS A 107 -8.36 3.04 7.73
C LYS A 107 -7.84 4.34 7.09
N LEU A 108 -8.05 5.48 7.75
CA LEU A 108 -7.53 6.76 7.29
C LEU A 108 -6.00 6.76 7.32
N GLU A 109 -5.39 6.31 8.41
CA GLU A 109 -3.93 6.20 8.51
C GLU A 109 -3.32 5.28 7.44
N ILE A 110 -3.96 4.14 7.14
CA ILE A 110 -3.52 3.25 6.06
C ILE A 110 -3.58 3.96 4.71
N SER A 111 -4.68 4.67 4.42
CA SER A 111 -4.84 5.42 3.17
C SER A 111 -3.76 6.49 3.01
N ASP A 112 -3.46 7.24 4.06
CA ASP A 112 -2.42 8.27 4.04
C ASP A 112 -1.02 7.65 3.80
N ARG A 113 -0.73 6.52 4.45
CA ARG A 113 0.54 5.80 4.25
C ARG A 113 0.67 5.21 2.85
N ASP A 114 -0.41 4.71 2.27
CA ASP A 114 -0.41 4.23 0.89
C ASP A 114 -0.12 5.37 -0.10
N GLU A 115 -0.66 6.57 0.13
CA GLU A 115 -0.35 7.75 -0.67
C GLU A 115 1.13 8.15 -0.54
N GLU A 116 1.68 8.19 0.68
CA GLU A 116 3.11 8.46 0.92
C GLU A 116 4.03 7.45 0.24
N ILE A 117 3.67 6.17 0.27
CA ILE A 117 4.41 5.09 -0.39
C ILE A 117 4.41 5.30 -1.90
N ASN A 118 3.26 5.61 -2.49
CA ASN A 118 3.16 5.86 -3.94
C ASN A 118 3.97 7.08 -4.36
N ASN A 119 3.89 8.17 -3.58
CA ASN A 119 4.70 9.37 -3.81
C ASN A 119 6.21 9.07 -3.74
N SER A 120 6.64 8.27 -2.77
CA SER A 120 8.04 7.86 -2.63
C SER A 120 8.50 6.96 -3.78
N LYS A 121 7.67 6.02 -4.23
CA LYS A 121 7.95 5.17 -5.40
C LYS A 121 8.18 6.00 -6.66
N THR A 122 7.33 7.00 -6.91
CA THR A 122 7.47 7.90 -8.06
C THR A 122 8.78 8.69 -7.99
N LYS A 123 9.14 9.23 -6.82
CA LYS A 123 10.43 9.93 -6.63
C LYS A 123 11.63 9.02 -6.88
N ILE A 124 11.58 7.76 -6.42
CA ILE A 124 12.64 6.78 -6.66
C ILE A 124 12.79 6.50 -8.16
N ALA A 125 11.68 6.32 -8.87
CA ALA A 125 11.70 6.10 -10.32
C ALA A 125 12.34 7.30 -11.06
N ASP A 126 11.98 8.53 -10.68
CA ASP A 126 12.55 9.74 -11.26
C ASP A 126 14.05 9.88 -10.99
N LEU A 127 14.50 9.58 -9.77
CA LEU A 127 15.91 9.61 -9.41
C LEU A 127 16.71 8.55 -10.17
N ASN A 128 16.17 7.34 -10.32
CA ASN A 128 16.81 6.28 -11.10
C ASN A 128 16.96 6.67 -12.58
N ASN A 129 15.95 7.31 -13.16
CA ASN A 129 16.03 7.82 -14.53
C ASN A 129 17.11 8.89 -14.69
N LYS A 130 17.20 9.83 -13.74
CA LYS A 130 18.27 10.85 -13.72
C LYS A 130 19.65 10.23 -13.57
N LEU A 131 19.79 9.23 -12.69
CA LEU A 131 21.05 8.52 -12.45
C LEU A 131 21.50 7.79 -13.72
N SER A 132 20.60 7.06 -14.38
CA SER A 132 20.89 6.41 -15.66
C SER A 132 21.30 7.41 -16.76
N SER A 133 20.69 8.60 -16.80
CA SER A 133 21.10 9.65 -17.73
C SER A 133 22.51 10.16 -17.44
N ARG A 134 22.86 10.36 -16.16
CA ARG A 134 24.19 10.82 -15.75
C ARG A 134 25.25 9.76 -15.99
N ASP A 135 24.95 8.49 -15.78
CA ASP A 135 25.88 7.40 -16.09
C ASP A 135 26.24 7.36 -17.59
N LYS A 136 25.28 7.63 -18.48
CA LYS A 136 25.53 7.75 -19.92
C LYS A 136 26.46 8.91 -20.24
N GLU A 137 26.19 10.08 -19.68
CA GLU A 137 27.01 11.29 -19.88
C GLU A 137 28.45 11.08 -19.36
N VAL A 138 28.61 10.47 -18.19
CA VAL A 138 29.93 10.09 -17.65
C VAL A 138 30.63 9.11 -18.59
N SER A 139 29.92 8.11 -19.12
CA SER A 139 30.50 7.18 -20.08
C SER A 139 30.93 7.87 -21.39
N GLU A 140 30.20 8.88 -21.85
CA GLU A 140 30.55 9.66 -23.04
C GLU A 140 31.78 10.53 -22.79
N LEU A 141 31.81 11.26 -21.68
CA LEU A 141 32.96 12.08 -21.27
C LEU A 141 34.24 11.24 -21.10
N ASN A 142 34.13 10.03 -20.55
CA ASN A 142 35.28 9.13 -20.41
C ASN A 142 35.86 8.69 -21.78
N LYS A 143 35.01 8.50 -22.80
CA LYS A 143 35.47 8.21 -24.17
C LYS A 143 36.18 9.40 -24.78
N GLU A 144 35.65 10.60 -24.57
CA GLU A 144 36.29 11.84 -25.03
C GLU A 144 37.65 12.06 -24.35
N LEU A 145 37.73 11.83 -23.03
CA LEU A 145 38.98 11.87 -22.27
C LEU A 145 40.03 10.92 -22.83
N SER A 146 39.65 9.65 -23.06
CA SER A 146 40.56 8.64 -23.65
C SER A 146 41.10 9.09 -25.02
N LYS A 147 40.24 9.69 -25.85
CA LYS A 147 40.64 10.21 -27.17
C LYS A 147 41.58 11.41 -27.06
N ILE A 148 41.38 12.28 -26.07
CA ILE A 148 42.28 13.41 -25.81
C ILE A 148 43.65 12.91 -25.35
N GLU A 149 43.69 11.89 -24.49
CA GLU A 149 44.93 11.26 -24.04
C GLU A 149 45.71 10.63 -25.20
N GLU A 150 45.04 9.89 -26.09
CA GLU A 150 45.64 9.35 -27.32
C GLU A 150 46.23 10.45 -28.22
N LEU A 151 45.47 11.51 -28.48
CA LEU A 151 45.94 12.65 -29.27
C LEU A 151 47.11 13.38 -28.60
N SER A 152 47.12 13.49 -27.27
CA SER A 152 48.20 14.11 -26.52
C SER A 152 49.50 13.32 -26.66
N GLU A 153 49.45 11.99 -26.59
CA GLU A 153 50.62 11.15 -26.85
C GLU A 153 51.10 11.24 -28.30
N GLU A 154 50.18 11.28 -29.27
CA GLU A 154 50.55 11.49 -30.68
C GLU A 154 51.26 12.84 -30.90
N ILE A 155 50.79 13.91 -30.24
CA ILE A 155 51.44 15.22 -30.28
C ILE A 155 52.86 15.13 -29.70
N LYS A 156 53.06 14.51 -28.53
CA LYS A 156 54.41 14.36 -27.94
C LYS A 156 55.37 13.62 -28.86
N ILE A 157 54.91 12.58 -29.55
CA ILE A 157 55.72 11.83 -30.52
C ILE A 157 56.10 12.76 -31.68
N LYS A 158 55.14 13.51 -32.23
CA LYS A 158 55.39 14.47 -33.32
C LYS A 158 56.34 15.58 -32.89
N GLU A 159 56.22 16.11 -31.67
CA GLU A 159 57.12 17.12 -31.12
C GLU A 159 58.57 16.63 -31.08
N LYS A 160 58.81 15.40 -30.58
CA LYS A 160 60.14 14.78 -30.61
C LYS A 160 60.69 14.63 -32.03
N LEU A 161 59.85 14.18 -32.97
CA LEU A 161 60.25 14.03 -34.37
C LEU A 161 60.62 15.38 -35.01
N ILE A 162 59.88 16.45 -34.69
CA ILE A 162 60.18 17.81 -35.16
C ILE A 162 61.51 18.29 -34.56
N GLU A 163 61.77 18.01 -33.29
CA GLU A 163 63.03 18.38 -32.62
C GLU A 163 64.22 17.66 -33.26
N GLU A 164 64.11 16.34 -33.51
CA GLU A 164 65.10 15.56 -34.27
C GLU A 164 65.31 16.13 -35.67
N GLN A 165 64.24 16.35 -36.45
CA GLN A 165 64.34 16.96 -37.78
C GLN A 165 64.98 18.35 -37.74
N SER A 166 64.65 19.19 -36.74
CA SER A 166 65.26 20.50 -36.57
C SER A 166 66.77 20.41 -36.31
N THR A 167 67.22 19.44 -35.51
CA THR A 167 68.67 19.20 -35.32
C THR A 167 69.36 18.79 -36.61
N THR A 168 68.79 17.85 -37.38
CA THR A 168 69.36 17.44 -38.68
C THR A 168 69.40 18.58 -39.69
N ILE A 169 68.38 19.46 -39.71
CA ILE A 169 68.39 20.65 -40.57
C ILE A 169 69.54 21.58 -40.18
N LYS A 170 69.76 21.83 -38.88
CA LYS A 170 70.88 22.66 -38.42
C LYS A 170 72.24 22.06 -38.78
N GLU A 171 72.37 20.74 -38.69
CA GLU A 171 73.59 20.02 -39.11
C GLU A 171 73.82 20.18 -40.62
N ILE A 172 72.80 19.93 -41.44
CA ILE A 172 72.86 20.11 -42.90
C ILE A 172 73.17 21.58 -43.26
N GLU A 173 72.57 22.55 -42.56
CA GLU A 173 72.85 23.99 -42.75
C GLU A 173 74.30 24.33 -42.38
N ALA A 174 74.86 23.71 -41.35
CA ALA A 174 76.26 23.86 -40.97
C ALA A 174 77.19 23.25 -42.03
N GLU A 175 76.92 22.02 -42.49
CA GLU A 175 77.66 21.38 -43.59
C GLU A 175 77.59 22.21 -44.88
N LEU A 176 76.42 22.77 -45.20
CA LEU A 176 76.24 23.65 -46.35
C LEU A 176 77.06 24.95 -46.20
N ASN A 177 77.20 25.48 -44.98
CA ASN A 177 78.04 26.63 -44.71
C ASN A 177 79.55 26.31 -44.71
N GLU A 178 79.96 25.10 -44.33
CA GLU A 178 81.37 24.67 -44.46
C GLU A 178 81.76 24.39 -45.91
N LEU A 179 80.82 23.94 -46.75
CA LEU A 179 80.99 23.80 -48.19
C LEU A 179 80.94 25.15 -48.94
N LYS A 180 80.59 26.26 -48.28
CA LYS A 180 80.83 27.60 -48.82
C LYS A 180 82.31 27.94 -48.64
N SER A 181 83.05 27.87 -49.74
CA SER A 181 84.40 28.41 -49.88
C SER A 181 84.52 29.84 -49.29
N PRO A 182 85.70 30.22 -48.73
CA PRO A 182 85.89 31.55 -48.14
C PRO A 182 85.66 32.66 -49.17
N GLU A 183 85.18 33.80 -48.67
CA GLU A 183 84.87 35.03 -49.40
C GLU A 183 85.82 35.27 -50.59
N ILE A 184 85.30 35.01 -51.79
CA ILE A 184 85.80 35.67 -52.97
C ILE A 184 85.10 37.04 -53.00
N LEU A 185 85.89 38.08 -52.74
CA LEU A 185 85.66 39.43 -53.26
C LEU A 185 85.46 39.35 -54.78
N THR A 186 84.21 39.19 -55.22
CA THR A 186 83.78 39.39 -56.61
C THR A 186 82.49 40.20 -56.54
N ALA A 187 82.56 41.51 -56.78
CA ALA A 187 82.42 42.05 -58.13
C ALA A 187 81.10 41.61 -58.77
N ASP A 188 80.06 42.39 -58.46
CA ASP A 188 79.18 43.01 -59.47
C ASP A 188 79.14 42.27 -60.83
N THR A 189 78.34 41.20 -60.92
CA THR A 189 78.01 40.58 -62.21
C THR A 189 76.55 40.16 -62.23
N THR A 190 75.73 41.09 -62.68
CA THR A 190 74.43 40.82 -63.30
C THR A 190 74.65 40.05 -64.61
N SER A 191 74.88 38.74 -64.55
CA SER A 191 74.83 37.86 -65.73
C SER A 191 73.39 37.47 -66.05
N GLY A 192 72.60 38.48 -66.43
CA GLY A 192 71.53 38.23 -67.38
C GLY A 192 72.19 37.89 -68.71
N ASP A 193 72.10 36.64 -69.13
CA ASP A 193 72.45 36.19 -70.48
C ASP A 193 71.89 37.20 -71.49
N ARG A 194 72.76 38.05 -72.05
CA ARG A 194 72.36 39.08 -73.01
C ARG A 194 72.03 38.35 -74.30
N LEU A 195 70.76 37.97 -74.48
CA LEU A 195 70.26 37.52 -75.76
C LEU A 195 70.59 38.57 -76.83
N ILE A 196 71.36 38.17 -77.84
CA ILE A 196 71.77 39.01 -78.98
C ILE A 196 71.08 38.51 -80.25
N CYS A 197 70.51 39.41 -81.04
CA CYS A 197 69.98 39.08 -82.36
C CYS A 197 71.12 38.74 -83.33
N ALA A 198 71.14 37.51 -83.83
CA ALA A 198 72.15 37.03 -84.79
C ALA A 198 72.21 37.82 -86.10
N LYS A 199 71.17 38.58 -86.46
CA LYS A 199 71.09 39.32 -87.73
C LYS A 199 71.62 40.75 -87.65
N CYS A 200 71.50 41.42 -86.49
CA CYS A 200 71.88 42.84 -86.37
C CYS A 200 72.62 43.22 -85.08
N GLY A 201 72.90 42.26 -84.20
CA GLY A 201 73.65 42.51 -82.96
C GLY A 201 72.85 43.21 -81.85
N ALA A 202 71.56 43.49 -82.05
CA ALA A 202 70.73 44.12 -81.00
C ALA A 202 70.54 43.17 -79.81
N ALA A 203 70.68 43.68 -78.58
CA ALA A 203 70.62 42.87 -77.36
C ALA A 203 69.70 43.48 -76.29
N GLY A 204 69.25 42.66 -75.33
CA GLY A 204 68.47 43.10 -74.17
C GLY A 204 67.07 43.59 -74.54
N LYS A 205 66.76 44.87 -74.27
CA LYS A 205 65.41 45.47 -74.41
C LYS A 205 64.87 45.44 -75.86
N ASP A 206 65.76 45.24 -76.83
CA ASP A 206 65.45 45.14 -78.26
C ASP A 206 65.00 43.73 -78.70
N ILE A 207 64.96 42.76 -77.79
CA ILE A 207 64.45 41.41 -78.02
C ILE A 207 63.11 41.23 -77.32
N LYS A 208 62.04 40.92 -78.06
CA LYS A 208 60.71 40.61 -77.51
C LYS A 208 60.46 39.10 -77.56
N THR A 209 59.94 38.53 -76.48
CA THR A 209 59.45 37.14 -76.50
C THR A 209 57.99 37.14 -76.91
N ILE A 210 57.62 36.30 -77.87
CA ILE A 210 56.25 36.14 -78.37
C ILE A 210 55.88 34.66 -78.30
N GLU A 211 54.64 34.37 -77.92
CA GLU A 211 54.09 33.02 -77.91
C GLU A 211 53.45 32.70 -79.27
N ASP A 212 53.87 31.60 -79.89
CA ASP A 212 53.29 31.07 -81.11
C ASP A 212 52.00 30.29 -80.79
N LYS A 213 50.87 30.97 -80.96
CA LYS A 213 49.54 30.41 -80.72
C LYS A 213 49.00 29.56 -81.88
N SER A 214 49.78 29.35 -82.94
CA SER A 214 49.35 28.56 -84.10
C SER A 214 49.22 27.07 -83.79
N LYS A 215 50.02 26.55 -82.85
CA LYS A 215 49.96 25.15 -82.41
C LYS A 215 50.40 25.00 -80.94
N PRO A 216 49.53 24.49 -80.04
CA PRO A 216 49.93 24.20 -78.67
C PRO A 216 50.93 23.04 -78.64
N LEU A 217 52.02 23.20 -77.88
CA LEU A 217 53.06 22.18 -77.70
C LEU A 217 52.60 21.08 -76.75
N SER A 218 51.95 21.44 -75.64
CA SER A 218 51.42 20.52 -74.64
C SER A 218 50.31 21.17 -73.82
N TYR A 219 49.58 20.39 -73.02
CA TYR A 219 48.61 20.88 -72.05
C TYR A 219 49.10 20.57 -70.64
N VAL A 220 49.03 21.55 -69.75
CA VAL A 220 49.20 21.35 -68.30
C VAL A 220 47.85 21.59 -67.66
N GLY A 221 47.13 20.50 -67.38
CA GLY A 221 45.70 20.55 -67.07
C GLY A 221 44.88 21.02 -68.29
N ASN A 222 43.99 22.00 -68.10
CA ASN A 222 43.15 22.58 -69.17
C ASN A 222 43.77 23.81 -69.85
N ILE A 223 45.05 24.11 -69.60
CA ILE A 223 45.71 25.31 -70.14
C ILE A 223 46.72 24.88 -71.23
N PRO A 224 46.54 25.33 -72.50
CA PRO A 224 47.49 25.04 -73.58
C PRO A 224 48.78 25.84 -73.40
N MET A 225 49.92 25.16 -73.50
CA MET A 225 51.26 25.74 -73.55
C MET A 225 51.69 25.95 -74.99
N TYR A 226 52.15 27.16 -75.32
CA TYR A 226 52.56 27.55 -76.68
C TYR A 226 54.08 27.68 -76.78
N ALA A 227 54.63 27.46 -77.98
CA ALA A 227 56.05 27.68 -78.23
C ALA A 227 56.38 29.17 -78.06
N LYS A 228 57.52 29.49 -77.45
CA LYS A 228 58.01 30.86 -77.30
C LYS A 228 59.17 31.08 -78.25
N TYR A 229 59.08 32.11 -79.07
CA TYR A 229 60.18 32.54 -79.93
C TYR A 229 60.50 34.01 -79.65
N LYS A 230 61.71 34.43 -80.05
CA LYS A 230 62.24 35.77 -79.80
C LYS A 230 62.24 36.53 -81.11
N VAL A 231 61.79 37.78 -81.06
CA VAL A 231 61.77 38.67 -82.22
C VAL A 231 62.59 39.90 -81.92
N CYS A 232 63.56 40.20 -82.78
CA CYS A 232 64.31 41.44 -82.70
C CYS A 232 63.46 42.61 -83.18
N LYS A 233 63.26 43.61 -82.31
CA LYS A 233 62.48 44.83 -82.64
C LYS A 233 63.15 45.69 -83.72
N LYS A 234 64.47 45.60 -83.90
CA LYS A 234 65.20 46.41 -84.88
C LYS A 234 65.15 45.86 -86.30
N CYS A 235 65.29 44.55 -86.48
CA CYS A 235 65.39 43.94 -87.82
C CYS A 235 64.27 42.95 -88.14
N GLY A 236 63.37 42.67 -87.19
CA GLY A 236 62.25 41.74 -87.36
C GLY A 236 62.64 40.26 -87.38
N ASN A 237 63.92 39.92 -87.19
CA ASN A 237 64.35 38.52 -87.22
C ASN A 237 63.76 37.73 -86.05
N GLN A 238 63.21 36.55 -86.35
CA GLN A 238 62.64 35.62 -85.39
C GLN A 238 63.63 34.47 -85.16
N PHE A 239 63.87 34.11 -83.90
CA PHE A 239 64.79 33.04 -83.51
C PHE A 239 64.46 32.48 -82.13
#